data_AF-A0A7S2Q8U9-F1
#
_entry.id   AF-A0A7S2Q8U9-F1
#
_cell.length_a   1.000
_cell.length_b   1.000
_cell.length_c   1.000
_cell.angle_alpha   90.00
_cell.angle_beta   90.00
_cell.angle_gamma   90.00
#
_symmetry.space_group_name_H-M   'P 1'
#
loop_
_entity.id
_entity.type
_entity.pdbx_description
1 polymer ?
#
loop_
_entity_poly.entity_id
_entity_poly.type
_entity_poly.pdbx_seq_one_letter_code
_entity_poly.pdbx_strand_id
1 'polypeptide(L)'
;MLDAEGVCAVEIGETRADARVLVTMGKEVVLDSNVVSLHEVWEATSFELEKQQCSLPCVEEERAGMQERKAPPFSLTFAPEPTADAILAGSRAHRVAVVRQEGSNGDREMAASFHLAGFEAWDVHMSDLIEGRISLDKFRGVTFVGGFSYADTLDSAKGWAGSVLFSPQLKAQFRAFRDRADSFSLGVCNGCQLMALLGWVPGAENGDALPLEEQPRFIHNKSG
;
A
#
# COMPACT_ATOMS: atom_id res chain seq x y z
N MET A 1 -27.18 29.39 2.46
CA MET A 1 -27.32 28.09 3.17
C MET A 1 -26.72 28.14 4.59
N LEU A 2 -25.86 29.11 4.95
CA LEU A 2 -25.43 29.36 6.35
C LEU A 2 -26.39 30.31 7.10
N ASP A 3 -26.91 31.35 6.42
CA ASP A 3 -27.86 32.30 7.03
C ASP A 3 -29.18 31.65 7.44
N ALA A 4 -29.63 30.63 6.69
CA ALA A 4 -30.84 29.88 6.99
C ALA A 4 -30.74 29.09 8.30
N GLU A 5 -29.51 28.77 8.72
CA GLU A 5 -29.20 28.09 9.98
C GLU A 5 -28.76 29.09 11.09
N GLY A 6 -28.88 30.40 10.84
CA GLY A 6 -28.48 31.44 11.79
C GLY A 6 -26.97 31.56 12.01
N VAL A 7 -26.14 31.03 11.10
CA VAL A 7 -24.69 31.08 11.21
C VAL A 7 -24.18 32.37 10.56
N CYS A 8 -23.53 33.24 11.35
CA CYS A 8 -22.86 34.43 10.84
C CYS A 8 -21.55 34.06 10.16
N ALA A 9 -21.39 34.45 8.89
CA ALA A 9 -20.18 34.26 8.11
C ALA A 9 -19.79 35.56 7.39
N VAL A 10 -18.50 35.73 7.13
CA VAL A 10 -17.95 36.89 6.40
C VAL A 10 -17.06 36.37 5.28
N GLU A 11 -17.22 36.92 4.08
CA GLU A 11 -16.32 36.65 2.96
C GLU A 11 -14.96 37.32 3.21
N ILE A 12 -13.89 36.52 3.15
CA ILE A 12 -12.52 36.99 3.43
C ILE A 12 -11.62 37.00 2.18
N GLY A 13 -12.13 36.55 1.03
CA GLY A 13 -11.41 36.55 -0.24
C GLY A 13 -11.75 35.37 -1.14
N GLU A 14 -10.90 35.16 -2.15
CA GLU A 14 -11.02 34.12 -3.16
C GLU A 14 -9.70 33.34 -3.32
N THR A 15 -9.77 32.11 -3.85
CA THR A 15 -8.57 31.33 -4.20
C THR A 15 -8.12 31.65 -5.62
N ARG A 16 -6.79 31.63 -5.84
CA ARG A 16 -6.16 31.91 -7.14
C ARG A 16 -5.21 30.79 -7.53
N ALA A 17 -4.96 30.65 -8.83
CA ALA A 17 -4.09 29.62 -9.39
C ALA A 17 -2.60 30.05 -9.49
N ASP A 18 -2.27 31.29 -9.14
CA ASP A 18 -0.92 31.87 -9.31
C ASP A 18 -0.03 31.72 -8.07
N ALA A 19 -0.47 30.97 -7.07
CA ALA A 19 0.22 30.72 -5.80
C ALA A 19 0.60 31.99 -5.02
N ARG A 20 0.03 33.15 -5.34
CA ARG A 20 0.23 34.39 -4.59
C ARG A 20 -0.72 34.46 -3.41
N VAL A 21 -0.20 34.86 -2.25
CA VAL A 21 -0.98 35.12 -1.04
C VAL A 21 -0.95 36.62 -0.78
N LEU A 22 -2.09 37.27 -0.95
CA LEU A 22 -2.28 38.69 -0.71
C LEU A 22 -3.35 38.88 0.37
N VAL A 23 -2.98 39.54 1.47
CA VAL A 23 -3.90 39.91 2.54
C VAL A 23 -3.91 41.41 2.69
N THR A 24 -5.10 42.00 2.69
CA THR A 24 -5.30 43.44 2.84
C THR A 24 -6.22 43.75 4.02
N MET A 25 -5.98 44.88 4.67
CA MET A 25 -6.92 45.52 5.60
C MET A 25 -7.34 46.86 5.00
N GLY A 26 -8.55 46.90 4.45
CA GLY A 26 -9.01 48.06 3.68
C GLY A 26 -8.15 48.28 2.43
N LYS A 27 -7.36 49.36 2.40
CA LYS A 27 -6.45 49.68 1.28
C LYS A 27 -4.99 49.31 1.57
N GLU A 28 -4.68 48.88 2.79
CA GLU A 28 -3.32 48.53 3.20
C GLU A 28 -3.05 47.05 2.88
N VAL A 29 -1.90 46.78 2.28
CA VAL A 29 -1.40 45.41 2.08
C VAL A 29 -0.63 45.00 3.33
N VAL A 30 -1.12 43.99 4.04
CA VAL A 30 -0.49 43.48 5.28
C VAL A 30 0.35 42.23 5.04
N LEU A 31 0.09 41.49 3.96
CA LEU A 31 0.92 40.37 3.50
C LEU A 31 0.86 40.31 1.98
N ASP A 32 2.03 40.23 1.35
CA ASP A 32 2.18 39.91 -0.07
C ASP A 32 3.33 38.92 -0.21
N SER A 33 2.97 37.65 -0.38
CA SER A 33 3.92 36.54 -0.45
C SER A 33 3.43 35.50 -1.46
N ASN A 34 4.07 34.34 -1.48
CA ASN A 34 3.61 33.18 -2.23
C ASN A 34 3.49 31.96 -1.33
N VAL A 35 2.66 31.00 -1.73
CA VAL A 35 2.38 29.77 -0.97
C VAL A 35 3.65 28.99 -0.69
N VAL A 36 4.59 28.90 -1.64
CA VAL A 36 5.83 28.13 -1.49
C VAL A 36 6.70 28.69 -0.37
N SER A 37 6.94 30.01 -0.35
CA SER A 37 7.73 30.66 0.70
C SER A 37 7.07 30.55 2.08
N LEU A 38 5.75 30.65 2.16
CA LEU A 38 5.03 30.48 3.43
C LEU A 38 5.07 29.02 3.90
N HIS A 39 4.99 28.06 2.98
CA HIS A 39 5.09 26.63 3.27
C HIS A 39 6.50 26.25 3.72
N GLU A 40 7.56 26.87 3.18
CA GLU A 40 8.93 26.67 3.65
C GLU A 40 9.09 27.11 5.11
N VAL A 41 8.51 28.26 5.49
CA VAL A 41 8.51 28.71 6.90
C VAL A 41 7.74 27.75 7.79
N TRP A 42 6.60 27.25 7.30
CA TRP A 42 5.77 26.29 8.03
C TRP A 42 6.50 24.96 8.28
N GLU A 43 7.22 24.42 7.29
CA GLU A 43 7.94 23.14 7.39
C GLU A 43 9.34 23.24 8.00
N ALA A 44 9.86 24.46 8.21
CA ALA A 44 11.23 24.65 8.69
C ALA A 44 11.53 23.86 9.97
N THR A 45 10.56 23.77 10.90
CA THR A 45 10.74 22.98 12.14
C THR A 45 10.73 21.49 11.87
N SER A 46 9.84 20.99 10.99
CA SER A 46 9.77 19.58 10.60
C SER A 46 11.12 19.11 10.04
N PHE A 47 11.72 19.88 9.13
CA PHE A 47 13.01 19.54 8.54
C PHE A 47 14.16 19.50 9.55
N GLU A 48 14.18 20.38 10.55
CA GLU A 48 15.23 20.31 11.59
C GLU A 48 15.06 19.11 12.55
N LEU A 49 13.82 18.63 12.74
CA LEU A 49 13.55 17.40 13.48
C LEU A 49 13.92 16.15 12.64
N GLU A 50 13.57 16.14 11.36
CA GLU A 50 13.88 15.03 10.45
C GLU A 50 15.38 14.81 10.27
N LYS A 51 16.18 15.87 10.22
CA LYS A 51 17.67 15.75 10.19
C LYS A 51 18.24 14.97 11.38
N GLN A 52 17.49 14.85 12.48
CA GLN A 52 17.91 14.10 13.68
C GLN A 52 17.44 12.64 13.67
N GLN A 53 16.49 12.29 12.79
CA GLN A 53 15.81 10.98 12.78
C GLN A 53 16.02 10.21 11.48
N CYS A 54 16.30 10.91 10.38
CA CYS A 54 16.42 10.37 9.04
C CYS A 54 17.79 10.70 8.43
N SER A 55 18.08 10.04 7.31
CA SER A 55 19.25 10.29 6.48
C SER A 55 19.24 11.74 5.96
N LEU A 56 20.26 12.52 6.33
CA LEU A 56 20.39 13.93 5.94
C LEU A 56 20.21 14.15 4.41
N PRO A 57 20.84 13.36 3.51
CA PRO A 57 20.59 13.49 2.08
C PRO A 57 19.12 13.38 1.67
N CYS A 58 18.34 12.49 2.31
CA CYS A 58 16.91 12.34 1.99
C CYS A 58 16.10 13.55 2.46
N VAL A 59 16.42 14.10 3.63
CA VAL A 59 15.76 15.30 4.15
C VAL A 59 16.07 16.53 3.28
N GLU A 60 17.32 16.66 2.84
CA GLU A 60 17.74 17.72 1.91
C GLU A 60 17.06 17.59 0.55
N GLU A 61 16.94 16.36 0.02
CA GLU A 61 16.22 16.07 -1.22
C GLU A 61 14.73 16.42 -1.12
N GLU A 62 14.07 16.05 -0.03
CA GLU A 62 12.65 16.38 0.20
C GLU A 62 12.43 17.90 0.27
N ARG A 63 13.27 18.60 1.05
CA ARG A 63 13.20 20.06 1.19
C ARG A 63 13.42 20.77 -0.15
N ALA A 64 14.41 20.35 -0.92
CA ALA A 64 14.68 20.92 -2.24
C ALA A 64 13.50 20.69 -3.20
N GLY A 65 12.95 19.47 -3.21
CA GLY A 65 11.82 19.10 -4.08
C GLY A 65 10.53 19.87 -3.80
N MET A 66 10.32 20.33 -2.56
CA MET A 66 9.12 21.09 -2.17
C MET A 66 8.97 22.40 -2.94
N GLN A 67 10.08 23.05 -3.31
CA GLN A 67 10.08 24.34 -4.02
C GLN A 67 9.55 24.21 -5.46
N GLU A 68 9.70 23.03 -6.06
CA GLU A 68 9.33 22.76 -7.46
C GLU A 68 8.18 21.76 -7.59
N ARG A 69 7.63 21.28 -6.46
CA ARG A 69 6.61 20.23 -6.42
C ARG A 69 5.36 20.68 -7.17
N LYS A 70 5.05 19.96 -8.25
CA LYS A 70 3.82 20.13 -9.03
C LYS A 70 2.94 18.90 -8.85
N ALA A 71 1.64 19.07 -9.03
CA ALA A 71 0.74 17.93 -9.13
C ALA A 71 1.26 16.97 -10.22
N PRO A 72 1.43 15.68 -9.93
CA PRO A 72 1.86 14.72 -10.94
C PRO A 72 0.80 14.65 -12.05
N PRO A 73 1.21 14.56 -13.32
CA PRO A 73 0.26 14.38 -14.40
C PRO A 73 -0.33 12.97 -14.32
N PHE A 74 -1.64 12.88 -14.07
CA PHE A 74 -2.36 11.61 -14.15
C PHE A 74 -2.83 11.40 -15.60
N SER A 75 -2.30 10.38 -16.27
CA SER A 75 -2.74 9.96 -17.60
C SER A 75 -3.10 8.47 -17.54
N LEU A 76 -4.33 8.14 -17.92
CA LEU A 76 -4.80 6.77 -17.96
C LEU A 76 -4.75 6.26 -19.40
N THR A 77 -4.17 5.08 -19.59
CA THR A 77 -4.18 4.36 -20.88
C THR A 77 -5.50 3.61 -21.12
N PHE A 78 -6.45 3.71 -20.19
CA PHE A 78 -7.76 3.08 -20.21
C PHE A 78 -8.82 3.99 -19.57
N ALA A 79 -10.10 3.76 -19.89
CA ALA A 79 -11.21 4.39 -19.18
C ALA A 79 -11.59 3.52 -17.97
N PRO A 80 -11.57 4.05 -16.74
CA PRO A 80 -12.00 3.29 -15.56
C PRO A 80 -13.51 3.10 -15.61
N GLU A 81 -13.94 1.85 -15.57
CA GLU A 81 -15.36 1.46 -15.55
C GLU A 81 -15.60 0.49 -14.38
N PRO A 82 -16.79 0.52 -13.76
CA PRO A 82 -17.17 -0.48 -12.77
C PRO A 82 -17.15 -1.89 -13.36
N THR A 83 -16.93 -2.90 -12.52
CA THR A 83 -17.08 -4.30 -12.93
C THR A 83 -18.51 -4.55 -13.40
N ALA A 84 -18.66 -5.12 -14.61
CA ALA A 84 -19.96 -5.34 -15.22
C ALA A 84 -20.87 -6.23 -14.35
N ASP A 85 -22.17 -5.87 -14.26
CA ASP A 85 -23.17 -6.61 -13.48
C ASP A 85 -23.23 -8.10 -13.82
N ALA A 86 -22.99 -8.48 -15.07
CA ALA A 86 -22.95 -9.87 -15.50
C ALA A 86 -21.82 -10.69 -14.84
N ILE A 87 -20.70 -10.04 -14.50
CA ILE A 87 -19.59 -10.66 -13.75
C ILE A 87 -20.00 -10.79 -12.28
N LEU A 88 -20.55 -9.71 -11.70
CA LEU A 88 -20.96 -9.67 -10.29
C LEU A 88 -22.11 -10.64 -9.97
N ALA A 89 -23.05 -10.82 -10.91
CA ALA A 89 -24.17 -11.74 -10.79
C ALA A 89 -23.83 -13.20 -11.18
N GLY A 90 -22.58 -13.45 -11.61
CA GLY A 90 -22.14 -14.77 -12.04
C GLY A 90 -22.21 -15.81 -10.92
N SER A 91 -22.77 -16.98 -11.21
CA SER A 91 -22.94 -18.08 -10.24
C SER A 91 -21.65 -18.84 -9.89
N ARG A 92 -20.51 -18.48 -10.51
CA ARG A 92 -19.19 -19.09 -10.32
C ARG A 92 -18.13 -18.01 -10.11
N ALA A 93 -18.32 -17.14 -9.11
CA ALA A 93 -17.24 -16.27 -8.66
C ALA A 93 -16.01 -17.13 -8.31
N HIS A 94 -14.86 -16.77 -8.87
CA HIS A 94 -13.61 -17.44 -8.52
C HIS A 94 -13.27 -17.13 -7.06
N ARG A 95 -12.92 -18.17 -6.29
CA ARG A 95 -12.51 -18.00 -4.90
C ARG A 95 -11.10 -17.45 -4.81
N VAL A 96 -10.92 -16.46 -3.94
CA VAL A 96 -9.62 -15.89 -3.60
C VAL A 96 -9.42 -15.98 -2.10
N ALA A 97 -8.31 -16.59 -1.68
CA ALA A 97 -7.89 -16.56 -0.29
C ALA A 97 -7.17 -15.24 -0.01
N VAL A 98 -7.76 -14.43 0.86
CA VAL A 98 -7.13 -13.23 1.44
C VAL A 98 -6.36 -13.70 2.66
N VAL A 99 -5.09 -14.05 2.43
CA VAL A 99 -4.26 -14.68 3.45
C VAL A 99 -3.64 -13.61 4.33
N ARG A 100 -3.89 -13.72 5.64
CA ARG A 100 -3.35 -12.83 6.68
C ARG A 100 -2.69 -13.60 7.81
N GLN A 101 -1.81 -12.90 8.52
CA GLN A 101 -1.12 -13.38 9.71
C GLN A 101 -1.35 -12.43 10.89
N GLU A 102 -1.03 -12.85 12.12
CA GLU A 102 -0.94 -11.98 13.27
C GLU A 102 -0.07 -10.75 12.96
N GLY A 103 -0.63 -9.54 13.15
CA GLY A 103 0.02 -8.26 12.86
C GLY A 103 -0.22 -7.72 11.44
N SER A 104 -0.80 -8.53 10.54
CA SER A 104 -1.35 -8.00 9.28
C SER A 104 -2.50 -7.02 9.56
N ASN A 105 -2.68 -6.02 8.69
CA ASN A 105 -3.72 -4.99 8.87
C ASN A 105 -4.38 -4.50 7.58
N GLY A 106 -3.99 -5.06 6.43
CA GLY A 106 -4.54 -4.68 5.12
C GLY A 106 -5.51 -5.69 4.49
N ASP A 107 -6.11 -6.55 5.30
CA ASP A 107 -6.98 -7.64 4.84
C ASP A 107 -8.36 -7.17 4.39
N ARG A 108 -8.94 -6.16 5.05
CA ARG A 108 -10.32 -5.74 4.80
C ARG A 108 -10.47 -5.04 3.45
N GLU A 109 -9.58 -4.11 3.13
CA GLU A 109 -9.57 -3.41 1.85
C GLU A 109 -9.14 -4.33 0.70
N MET A 110 -8.28 -5.30 0.97
CA MET A 110 -7.92 -6.34 0.00
C MET A 110 -9.15 -7.20 -0.34
N ALA A 111 -9.87 -7.68 0.68
CA ALA A 111 -11.10 -8.44 0.49
C ALA A 111 -12.17 -7.63 -0.25
N ALA A 112 -12.35 -6.35 0.11
CA ALA A 112 -13.27 -5.44 -0.57
C ALA A 112 -12.90 -5.23 -2.05
N SER A 113 -11.60 -5.08 -2.35
CA SER A 113 -11.13 -4.91 -3.73
C SER A 113 -11.43 -6.14 -4.60
N PHE A 114 -11.19 -7.34 -4.08
CA PHE A 114 -11.55 -8.58 -4.78
C PHE A 114 -13.06 -8.75 -4.92
N HIS A 115 -13.83 -8.38 -3.90
CA HIS A 115 -15.29 -8.41 -3.98
C HIS A 115 -15.82 -7.48 -5.06
N LEU A 116 -15.32 -6.23 -5.12
CA LEU A 116 -15.69 -5.26 -6.17
C LEU A 116 -15.30 -5.74 -7.57
N ALA A 117 -14.23 -6.54 -7.69
CA ALA A 117 -13.82 -7.18 -8.94
C ALA A 117 -14.62 -8.46 -9.29
N GLY A 118 -15.60 -8.87 -8.47
CA GLY A 118 -16.48 -10.02 -8.72
C GLY A 118 -15.94 -11.37 -8.22
N PHE A 119 -14.95 -11.37 -7.32
CA PHE A 119 -14.45 -12.59 -6.70
C PHE A 119 -15.19 -12.94 -5.41
N GLU A 120 -15.19 -14.24 -5.08
CA GLU A 120 -15.58 -14.73 -3.76
C GLU A 120 -14.35 -14.63 -2.83
N ALA A 121 -14.19 -13.50 -2.14
CA ALA A 121 -13.08 -13.26 -1.22
C ALA A 121 -13.29 -13.97 0.12
N TRP A 122 -12.30 -14.77 0.54
CA TRP A 122 -12.32 -15.51 1.81
C TRP A 122 -11.24 -14.97 2.73
N ASP A 123 -11.61 -14.63 3.96
CA ASP A 123 -10.64 -14.41 5.03
C ASP A 123 -9.97 -15.75 5.39
N VAL A 124 -8.66 -15.83 5.21
CA VAL A 124 -7.88 -17.03 5.53
C VAL A 124 -6.74 -16.63 6.45
N HIS A 125 -6.88 -16.91 7.73
CA HIS A 125 -5.77 -16.72 8.65
C HIS A 125 -4.76 -17.86 8.51
N MET A 126 -3.47 -17.59 8.73
CA MET A 126 -2.44 -18.63 8.71
C MET A 126 -2.75 -19.81 9.64
N SER A 127 -3.40 -19.57 10.79
CA SER A 127 -3.83 -20.66 11.68
C SER A 127 -4.86 -21.60 11.03
N ASP A 128 -5.74 -21.10 10.15
CA ASP A 128 -6.70 -21.95 9.43
C ASP A 128 -6.00 -22.94 8.49
N LEU A 129 -4.89 -22.51 7.88
CA LEU A 129 -4.05 -23.34 7.03
C LEU A 129 -3.22 -24.33 7.86
N ILE A 130 -2.68 -23.89 9.00
CA ILE A 130 -1.88 -24.72 9.92
C ILE A 130 -2.73 -25.84 10.52
N GLU A 131 -3.93 -25.51 10.98
CA GLU A 131 -4.85 -26.45 11.62
C GLU A 131 -5.65 -27.28 10.61
N GLY A 132 -5.49 -27.02 9.31
CA GLY A 132 -6.15 -27.76 8.23
C GLY A 132 -7.65 -27.49 8.12
N ARG A 133 -8.16 -26.38 8.67
CA ARG A 133 -9.56 -25.94 8.49
C ARG A 133 -9.87 -25.62 7.03
N ILE A 134 -8.86 -25.11 6.32
CA ILE A 134 -8.95 -24.76 4.90
C ILE A 134 -7.63 -25.10 4.20
N SER A 135 -7.69 -25.24 2.88
CA SER A 135 -6.54 -25.59 2.05
C SER A 135 -6.52 -24.80 0.74
N LEU A 136 -5.33 -24.46 0.26
CA LEU A 136 -5.12 -23.56 -0.89
C LEU A 136 -5.61 -24.13 -2.23
N ASP A 137 -5.77 -25.45 -2.35
CA ASP A 137 -6.33 -26.11 -3.55
C ASP A 137 -7.77 -25.69 -3.85
N LYS A 138 -8.49 -25.16 -2.86
CA LYS A 138 -9.87 -24.66 -3.03
C LYS A 138 -9.97 -23.29 -3.72
N PHE A 139 -8.85 -22.62 -3.97
CA PHE A 139 -8.82 -21.24 -4.45
C PHE A 139 -8.23 -21.14 -5.86
N ARG A 140 -8.71 -20.16 -6.62
CA ARG A 140 -8.13 -19.75 -7.92
C ARG A 140 -7.03 -18.71 -7.72
N GLY A 141 -7.20 -17.85 -6.70
CA GLY A 141 -6.25 -16.82 -6.34
C GLY A 141 -5.84 -16.89 -4.87
N VAL A 142 -4.59 -16.52 -4.59
CA VAL A 142 -4.12 -16.23 -3.23
C VAL A 142 -3.57 -14.82 -3.22
N THR A 143 -4.01 -14.01 -2.27
CA THR A 143 -3.42 -12.69 -2.02
C THR A 143 -2.83 -12.66 -0.62
N PHE A 144 -1.63 -12.11 -0.50
CA PHE A 144 -0.96 -11.87 0.77
C PHE A 144 -1.08 -10.38 1.10
N VAL A 145 -1.72 -10.10 2.23
CA VAL A 145 -2.10 -8.74 2.62
C VAL A 145 -0.92 -7.92 3.17
N GLY A 146 -1.10 -6.61 3.26
CA GLY A 146 -0.17 -5.71 3.91
C GLY A 146 -0.25 -5.74 5.45
N GLY A 147 0.70 -5.04 6.07
CA GLY A 147 0.76 -4.84 7.53
C GLY A 147 2.14 -5.10 8.10
N PHE A 148 2.18 -5.53 9.36
CA PHE A 148 3.41 -5.75 10.11
C PHE A 148 3.33 -7.12 10.77
N SER A 149 3.35 -8.19 9.98
CA SER A 149 3.23 -9.54 10.55
C SER A 149 4.33 -9.79 11.59
N TYR A 150 3.94 -10.26 12.78
CA TYR A 150 4.82 -10.34 13.96
C TYR A 150 5.54 -9.03 14.30
N ALA A 151 4.88 -7.89 14.06
CA ALA A 151 5.40 -6.54 14.23
C ALA A 151 6.75 -6.28 13.51
N ASP A 152 7.06 -7.05 12.47
CA ASP A 152 8.33 -7.03 11.75
C ASP A 152 9.57 -7.21 12.66
N THR A 153 9.40 -7.87 13.81
CA THR A 153 10.44 -7.98 14.86
C THR A 153 11.73 -8.66 14.39
N LEU A 154 11.66 -9.59 13.43
CA LEU A 154 12.81 -10.30 12.85
C LEU A 154 13.12 -9.81 11.42
N ASP A 155 12.77 -8.57 11.14
CA ASP A 155 12.54 -7.95 9.84
C ASP A 155 11.19 -8.31 9.21
N SER A 156 10.79 -7.45 8.29
CA SER A 156 9.48 -7.48 7.67
C SER A 156 9.16 -8.81 6.99
N ALA A 157 8.00 -9.36 7.33
CA ALA A 157 7.46 -10.63 6.86
C ALA A 157 8.29 -11.89 7.17
N LYS A 158 9.44 -11.80 7.85
CA LYS A 158 10.28 -13.00 8.12
C LYS A 158 9.61 -14.01 9.04
N GLY A 159 8.90 -13.54 10.07
CA GLY A 159 8.12 -14.42 10.94
C GLY A 159 7.06 -15.18 10.15
N TRP A 160 6.34 -14.49 9.26
CA TRP A 160 5.33 -15.09 8.39
C TRP A 160 5.94 -16.10 7.41
N ALA A 161 7.03 -15.74 6.74
CA ALA A 161 7.77 -16.65 5.88
C ALA A 161 8.25 -17.89 6.64
N GLY A 162 8.75 -17.72 7.87
CA GLY A 162 9.15 -18.81 8.76
C GLY A 162 8.01 -19.77 9.07
N SER A 163 6.80 -19.27 9.34
CA SER A 163 5.61 -20.11 9.57
C SER A 163 5.33 -21.04 8.37
N VAL A 164 5.54 -20.56 7.15
CA VAL A 164 5.36 -21.33 5.92
C VAL A 164 6.53 -22.29 5.68
N LEU A 165 7.76 -21.78 5.71
CA LEU A 165 8.97 -22.52 5.32
C LEU A 165 9.36 -23.62 6.30
N PHE A 166 9.08 -23.44 7.59
CA PHE A 166 9.42 -24.41 8.64
C PHE A 166 8.27 -25.35 9.02
N SER A 167 7.10 -25.21 8.39
CA SER A 167 6.03 -26.20 8.42
C SER A 167 6.07 -27.04 7.16
N PRO A 168 6.44 -28.34 7.21
CA PRO A 168 6.47 -29.20 6.02
C PRO A 168 5.14 -29.25 5.27
N GLN A 169 4.03 -29.23 6.01
CA GLN A 169 2.68 -29.23 5.45
C GLN A 169 2.37 -27.93 4.70
N LEU A 170 2.63 -26.76 5.31
CA LEU A 170 2.37 -25.49 4.64
C LEU A 170 3.30 -25.27 3.46
N LYS A 171 4.59 -25.59 3.62
CA LYS A 171 5.57 -25.49 2.53
C LYS A 171 5.13 -26.30 1.31
N ALA A 172 4.67 -27.54 1.51
CA ALA A 172 4.15 -28.37 0.43
C ALA A 172 2.88 -27.78 -0.19
N GLN A 173 1.95 -27.27 0.63
CA GLN A 173 0.70 -26.69 0.18
C GLN A 173 0.88 -25.40 -0.63
N PHE A 174 1.75 -24.51 -0.18
CA PHE A 174 2.10 -23.26 -0.88
C PHE A 174 2.81 -23.54 -2.20
N ARG A 175 3.74 -24.50 -2.21
CA ARG A 175 4.40 -24.95 -3.45
C ARG A 175 3.39 -25.53 -4.43
N ALA A 176 2.53 -26.44 -3.97
CA ALA A 176 1.49 -27.04 -4.79
C ALA A 176 0.53 -26.00 -5.37
N PHE A 177 0.18 -24.94 -4.62
CA PHE A 177 -0.61 -23.84 -5.15
C PHE A 177 0.15 -23.08 -6.24
N ARG A 178 1.39 -22.68 -5.97
CA ARG A 178 2.23 -21.92 -6.92
C ARG A 178 2.46 -22.66 -8.24
N ASP A 179 2.66 -23.98 -8.18
CA ASP A 179 2.99 -24.80 -9.35
C ASP A 179 1.77 -25.02 -10.28
N ARG A 180 0.57 -24.57 -9.88
CA ARG A 180 -0.63 -24.66 -10.72
C ARG A 180 -0.59 -23.63 -11.85
N ALA A 181 -0.66 -24.13 -13.08
CA ALA A 181 -0.84 -23.32 -14.30
C ALA A 181 -2.19 -22.56 -14.36
N ASP A 182 -3.09 -22.88 -13.44
CA ASP A 182 -4.45 -22.39 -13.36
C ASP A 182 -4.66 -21.52 -12.10
N SER A 183 -3.62 -20.87 -11.59
CA SER A 183 -3.70 -20.05 -10.39
C SER A 183 -3.10 -18.66 -10.62
N PHE A 184 -3.43 -17.72 -9.73
CA PHE A 184 -2.74 -16.43 -9.65
C PHE A 184 -2.38 -16.10 -8.20
N SER A 185 -1.35 -15.27 -8.02
CA SER A 185 -0.97 -14.75 -6.71
C SER A 185 -0.71 -13.25 -6.74
N LEU A 186 -0.97 -12.58 -5.62
CA LEU A 186 -0.73 -11.15 -5.42
C LEU A 186 -0.13 -10.95 -4.02
N GLY A 187 0.85 -10.06 -3.89
CA GLY A 187 1.41 -9.66 -2.61
C GLY A 187 1.54 -8.15 -2.56
N VAL A 188 1.01 -7.53 -1.52
CA VAL A 188 1.05 -6.07 -1.35
C VAL A 188 1.76 -5.74 -0.04
N CYS A 189 2.73 -4.80 -0.08
CA CYS A 189 3.50 -4.39 1.08
C CYS A 189 4.15 -5.61 1.79
N ASN A 190 3.73 -5.95 3.01
CA ASN A 190 4.16 -7.15 3.75
C ASN A 190 3.98 -8.46 2.97
N GLY A 191 2.90 -8.58 2.20
CA GLY A 191 2.69 -9.72 1.31
C GLY A 191 3.69 -9.81 0.15
N CYS A 192 4.18 -8.67 -0.36
CA CYS A 192 5.24 -8.65 -1.37
C CYS A 192 6.57 -9.12 -0.77
N GLN A 193 6.90 -8.64 0.43
CA GLN A 193 8.08 -9.08 1.18
C GLN A 193 8.03 -10.58 1.49
N LEU A 194 6.86 -11.10 1.87
CA LEU A 194 6.64 -12.53 2.03
C LEU A 194 6.91 -13.29 0.72
N MET A 195 6.33 -12.86 -0.40
CA MET A 195 6.54 -13.51 -1.70
C MET A 195 8.02 -13.53 -2.10
N ALA A 196 8.76 -12.46 -1.84
CA ALA A 196 10.21 -12.44 -2.05
C ALA A 196 10.94 -13.49 -1.17
N LEU A 197 10.63 -13.55 0.12
CA LEU A 197 11.22 -14.52 1.07
C LEU A 197 10.86 -15.97 0.76
N LEU A 198 9.69 -16.22 0.15
CA LEU A 198 9.30 -17.54 -0.35
C LEU A 198 9.96 -17.86 -1.71
N GLY A 199 10.67 -16.91 -2.32
CA GLY A 199 11.26 -17.03 -3.66
C GLY A 199 10.23 -17.01 -4.79
N TRP A 200 9.06 -16.39 -4.58
CA TRP A 200 7.99 -16.24 -5.57
C TRP A 200 8.23 -15.09 -6.52
N VAL A 201 8.89 -14.02 -6.07
CA VAL A 201 9.21 -12.84 -6.88
C VAL A 201 10.61 -12.31 -6.52
N PRO A 202 11.56 -12.26 -7.47
CA PRO A 202 11.56 -12.95 -8.75
C PRO A 202 11.68 -14.46 -8.55
N GLY A 203 10.95 -15.23 -9.35
CA GLY A 203 11.20 -16.66 -9.54
C GLY A 203 12.19 -16.90 -10.69
N ALA A 204 12.88 -18.02 -10.67
CA ALA A 204 13.62 -18.51 -11.84
C ALA A 204 12.65 -18.82 -13.00
N GLU A 205 13.13 -18.81 -14.24
CA GLU A 205 12.31 -19.08 -15.44
C GLU A 205 11.61 -20.46 -15.39
N ASN A 206 12.17 -21.40 -14.64
CA ASN A 206 11.62 -22.74 -14.42
C ASN A 206 10.60 -22.82 -13.26
N GLY A 207 10.27 -21.69 -12.62
CA GLY A 207 9.34 -21.61 -11.50
C GLY A 207 9.96 -21.83 -10.12
N ASP A 208 11.23 -22.24 -10.04
CA ASP A 208 11.93 -22.39 -8.76
C ASP A 208 12.28 -21.04 -8.13
N ALA A 209 12.64 -21.06 -6.85
CA ALA A 209 13.22 -19.90 -6.18
C ALA A 209 14.66 -19.67 -6.70
N LEU A 210 15.04 -18.39 -6.87
CA LEU A 210 16.44 -18.03 -7.11
C LEU A 210 17.33 -18.46 -5.92
N PRO A 211 18.66 -18.61 -6.11
CA PRO A 211 19.61 -18.75 -5.00
C PRO A 211 19.36 -17.68 -3.92
N LEU A 212 19.56 -18.03 -2.65
CA LEU A 212 19.28 -17.17 -1.51
C LEU A 212 20.05 -15.84 -1.53
N GLU A 213 21.18 -15.82 -2.22
CA GLU A 213 22.08 -14.69 -2.45
C GLU A 213 21.55 -13.74 -3.54
N GLU A 214 20.69 -14.23 -4.43
CA GLU A 214 20.10 -13.49 -5.56
C GLU A 214 18.66 -13.05 -5.28
N GLN A 215 18.01 -13.60 -4.26
CA GLN A 215 16.68 -13.17 -3.84
C GLN A 215 16.72 -11.75 -3.25
N PRO A 216 15.78 -10.87 -3.64
CA PRO A 216 15.72 -9.53 -3.10
C PRO A 216 15.44 -9.56 -1.60
N ARG A 217 16.17 -8.72 -0.86
CA ARG A 217 15.98 -8.54 0.58
C ARG A 217 15.65 -7.08 0.85
N PHE A 218 14.45 -6.85 1.38
CA PHE A 218 13.98 -5.52 1.79
C PHE A 218 14.47 -5.18 3.21
N ILE A 219 15.78 -5.23 3.42
CA ILE A 219 16.40 -5.12 4.76
C ILE A 219 16.81 -3.70 5.14
N HIS A 220 17.09 -2.83 4.16
CA HIS A 220 17.53 -1.47 4.43
C HIS A 220 17.13 -0.56 3.26
N ASN A 221 16.73 0.66 3.57
CA ASN A 221 16.53 1.74 2.61
C ASN A 221 17.55 2.86 2.90
N LYS A 222 17.70 3.82 1.99
CA LYS A 222 18.66 4.93 2.16
C LYS A 222 18.19 6.01 3.13
N SER A 223 16.92 6.00 3.53
CA SER A 223 16.32 7.04 4.35
C SER A 223 16.64 6.92 5.84
N GLY A 224 17.24 5.80 6.26
CA GLY A 224 17.54 5.51 7.67
C GLY A 224 16.62 4.43 8.22
#